data_AF-A0A7G9LMB6-F1
#
_entry.id   AF-A0A7G9LMB6-F1
#
_cell.length_a   1.000
_cell.length_b   1.000
_cell.length_c   1.000
_cell.angle_alpha   90.00
_cell.angle_beta   90.00
_cell.angle_gamma   90.00
#
_symmetry.space_group_name_H-M   'P 1'
#
loop_
_entity.id
_entity.type
_entity.pdbx_description
1 polymer ?
#
loop_
_entity_poly.entity_id
_entity_poly.type
_entity_poly.pdbx_seq_one_letter_code
_entity_poly.pdbx_strand_id
1 'polypeptide(L)'
;MDTNIAFERLFNYYKVSTIRDLAEKLNMSESTVSKWRQRDSLNAIKKKCREIGIYSEIFGDLNSKINVNTNTGQVSSTVQGNQTQNNNTKQDEYIIPGTILDDINILFKLAVENEKEDDLIDLIDEFIFNTKKELRKK
;
A
#
# COMPACT_ATOMS: atom_id res chain seq x y z
N MET A 1 -3.67 -8.70 2.45
CA MET A 1 -4.78 -8.62 3.42
C MET A 1 -6.08 -8.68 2.64
N ASP A 2 -7.02 -9.52 3.06
CA ASP A 2 -8.35 -9.65 2.45
C ASP A 2 -9.40 -8.83 3.24
N THR A 3 -10.63 -8.76 2.73
CA THR A 3 -11.70 -8.00 3.38
C THR A 3 -12.09 -8.58 4.75
N ASN A 4 -12.05 -9.91 4.94
CA ASN A 4 -12.44 -10.50 6.23
C ASN A 4 -11.45 -10.15 7.34
N ILE A 5 -10.13 -10.20 7.09
CA ILE A 5 -9.11 -9.77 8.05
C ILE A 5 -9.27 -8.27 8.36
N ALA A 6 -9.64 -7.45 7.36
CA ALA A 6 -9.94 -6.03 7.60
C ALA A 6 -11.12 -5.83 8.55
N PHE A 7 -12.19 -6.59 8.36
CA PHE A 7 -13.33 -6.57 9.27
C PHE A 7 -12.96 -7.03 10.67
N GLU A 8 -12.20 -8.13 10.82
CA GLU A 8 -11.74 -8.59 12.13
C GLU A 8 -10.91 -7.54 12.87
N ARG A 9 -9.96 -6.90 12.18
CA ARG A 9 -9.18 -5.81 12.77
C ARG A 9 -10.05 -4.61 13.16
N LEU A 10 -11.04 -4.24 12.35
CA LEU A 10 -12.02 -3.19 12.67
C LEU A 10 -12.88 -3.53 13.89
N PHE A 11 -13.37 -4.76 13.97
CA PHE A 11 -14.13 -5.26 15.13
C PHE A 11 -13.30 -5.18 16.41
N ASN A 12 -12.04 -5.60 16.34
CA ASN A 12 -11.12 -5.56 17.47
C ASN A 12 -10.79 -4.12 17.89
N TYR A 13 -10.50 -3.24 16.93
CA TYR A 13 -10.17 -1.84 17.17
C TYR A 13 -11.31 -1.11 17.89
N TYR A 14 -12.55 -1.28 17.42
CA TYR A 14 -13.72 -0.64 18.02
C TYR A 14 -14.33 -1.39 19.20
N LYS A 15 -13.85 -2.61 19.49
CA LYS A 15 -14.38 -3.52 20.53
C LYS A 15 -15.87 -3.81 20.34
N VAL A 16 -16.26 -4.10 19.10
CA VAL A 16 -17.64 -4.42 18.71
C VAL A 16 -17.71 -5.82 18.12
N SER A 17 -18.91 -6.40 18.08
CA SER A 17 -19.13 -7.77 17.57
C SER A 17 -20.19 -7.86 16.48
N THR A 18 -20.88 -6.77 16.16
CA THR A 18 -21.95 -6.75 15.14
C THR A 18 -21.69 -5.69 14.08
N ILE A 19 -22.11 -5.97 12.84
CA ILE A 19 -21.99 -5.02 11.72
C ILE A 19 -22.76 -3.73 12.01
N ARG A 20 -23.88 -3.80 12.75
CA ARG A 20 -24.64 -2.64 13.21
C ARG A 20 -23.78 -1.72 14.08
N ASP A 21 -23.18 -2.27 15.14
CA ASP A 21 -22.34 -1.48 16.06
C ASP A 21 -21.10 -0.92 15.34
N LEU A 22 -20.51 -1.68 14.41
CA LEU A 22 -19.41 -1.20 13.58
C LEU A 22 -19.85 -0.05 12.65
N ALA A 23 -21.02 -0.16 12.04
CA ALA A 23 -21.55 0.88 11.15
C ALA A 23 -21.83 2.18 11.91
N GLU A 24 -22.32 2.10 13.15
CA GLU A 24 -22.45 3.25 14.05
C GLU A 24 -21.09 3.92 14.32
N LYS A 25 -20.03 3.13 14.61
CA LYS A 25 -18.67 3.65 14.83
C LYS A 25 -18.07 4.31 13.59
N LEU A 26 -18.37 3.77 12.40
CA LEU A 26 -17.92 4.32 11.12
C LEU A 26 -18.79 5.50 10.64
N ASN A 27 -19.88 5.82 11.34
CA ASN A 27 -20.91 6.78 10.92
C ASN A 27 -21.46 6.47 9.51
N MET A 28 -21.87 5.23 9.30
CA MET A 28 -22.37 4.72 8.01
C MET A 28 -23.62 3.84 8.21
N SER A 29 -24.36 3.58 7.13
CA SER A 29 -25.47 2.63 7.19
C SER A 29 -24.95 1.18 7.28
N GLU A 30 -25.63 0.35 8.08
CA GLU A 30 -25.35 -1.09 8.20
C GLU A 30 -25.39 -1.79 6.83
N SER A 31 -26.30 -1.35 5.94
CA SER A 31 -26.42 -1.86 4.58
C SER A 31 -25.18 -1.58 3.72
N THR A 32 -24.52 -0.44 3.93
CA THR A 32 -23.29 -0.07 3.21
C THR A 32 -22.13 -0.93 3.67
N VAL A 33 -21.96 -1.06 4.99
CA VAL A 33 -20.90 -1.87 5.58
C VAL A 33 -21.06 -3.35 5.21
N SER A 34 -22.29 -3.87 5.23
CA SER A 34 -22.58 -5.24 4.78
C SER A 34 -22.21 -5.46 3.31
N LYS A 35 -22.49 -4.49 2.42
CA LYS A 35 -22.13 -4.57 0.99
C LYS A 35 -20.62 -4.60 0.78
N TRP A 36 -19.83 -3.92 1.60
CA TRP A 36 -18.36 -4.01 1.49
C TRP A 36 -17.85 -5.41 1.70
N ARG A 37 -18.40 -6.13 2.70
CA ARG A 37 -18.04 -7.53 2.97
C ARG A 37 -18.50 -8.47 1.86
N GLN A 38 -19.73 -8.30 1.36
CA GLN A 38 -20.29 -9.15 0.30
C GLN A 38 -19.57 -8.99 -1.05
N ARG A 39 -19.07 -7.78 -1.34
CA ARG A 39 -18.46 -7.43 -2.64
C ARG A 39 -16.93 -7.37 -2.57
N ASP A 40 -16.33 -7.89 -1.50
CA ASP A 40 -14.88 -7.86 -1.27
C ASP A 40 -14.26 -6.46 -1.53
N SER A 41 -14.93 -5.41 -1.06
CA SER A 41 -14.60 -4.02 -1.39
C SER A 41 -13.50 -3.46 -0.49
N LEU A 42 -12.35 -4.12 -0.45
CA LEU A 42 -11.20 -3.75 0.39
C LEU A 42 -10.81 -2.27 0.24
N ASN A 43 -10.82 -1.75 -0.99
CA ASN A 43 -10.47 -0.35 -1.26
C ASN A 43 -11.44 0.65 -0.61
N ALA A 44 -12.73 0.31 -0.51
CA ALA A 44 -13.71 1.19 0.15
C ALA A 44 -13.45 1.24 1.67
N ILE A 45 -13.05 0.11 2.25
CA ILE A 45 -12.66 0.00 3.66
C ILE A 45 -11.39 0.81 3.91
N LYS A 46 -10.36 0.64 3.08
CA LYS A 46 -9.12 1.41 3.15
C LYS A 46 -9.38 2.92 3.12
N LYS A 47 -10.16 3.37 2.15
CA LYS A 47 -10.55 4.77 2.01
C LYS A 47 -11.24 5.29 3.27
N LYS A 48 -12.21 4.54 3.80
CA LYS A 48 -12.90 4.94 5.02
C LYS A 48 -11.97 5.00 6.23
N CYS A 49 -11.04 4.05 6.36
CA CYS A 49 -10.07 4.04 7.45
C CYS A 49 -9.12 5.25 7.38
N ARG A 50 -8.77 5.72 6.17
CA ARG A 50 -8.01 6.97 5.96
C ARG A 50 -8.83 8.20 6.36
N GLU A 51 -10.08 8.28 5.89
CA GLU A 51 -11.00 9.39 6.22
C GLU A 51 -11.20 9.60 7.73
N ILE A 52 -11.10 8.52 8.52
CA ILE A 52 -11.28 8.57 9.98
C ILE A 52 -9.97 8.41 10.77
N GLY A 53 -8.83 8.40 10.08
CA GLY A 53 -7.50 8.40 10.71
C GLY A 53 -7.09 7.10 11.42
N ILE A 54 -7.62 5.94 11.01
CA ILE A 54 -7.30 4.63 11.61
C ILE A 54 -6.59 3.68 10.63
N TYR A 55 -6.18 4.18 9.46
CA TYR A 55 -5.63 3.34 8.41
C TYR A 55 -4.43 2.51 8.90
N SER A 56 -3.47 3.14 9.59
CA SER A 56 -2.30 2.48 10.15
C SER A 56 -2.63 1.41 11.20
N GLU A 57 -3.64 1.65 12.04
CA GLU A 57 -4.08 0.68 13.07
C GLU A 57 -4.73 -0.57 12.46
N ILE A 58 -5.43 -0.39 11.34
CA ILE A 58 -6.15 -1.49 10.67
C ILE A 58 -5.27 -2.17 9.62
N PHE A 59 -4.45 -1.43 8.88
CA PHE A 59 -3.71 -1.93 7.71
C PHE A 59 -2.20 -1.80 7.82
N GLY A 60 -1.69 -1.12 8.84
CA GLY A 60 -0.26 -1.16 9.17
C GLY A 60 0.12 -2.58 9.60
N ASP A 61 1.26 -3.06 9.12
CA ASP A 61 1.92 -4.23 9.70
C ASP A 61 3.07 -3.75 10.58
N LEU A 62 3.15 -4.27 11.81
CA LEU A 62 4.36 -4.23 12.64
C LEU A 62 5.50 -4.89 11.84
N ASN A 63 6.48 -4.09 11.38
CA ASN A 63 7.65 -4.48 10.59
C ASN A 63 7.48 -4.54 9.07
N SER A 64 7.14 -3.42 8.43
CA SER A 64 7.78 -3.14 7.14
C SER A 64 9.27 -2.85 7.40
N LYS A 65 10.08 -3.90 7.64
CA LYS A 65 11.46 -3.83 7.19
C LYS A 65 11.35 -3.78 5.67
N ILE A 66 11.24 -2.57 5.14
CA ILE A 66 11.39 -2.32 3.72
C ILE A 66 12.82 -2.78 3.42
N ASN A 67 12.96 -4.02 3.00
CA ASN A 67 14.21 -4.52 2.44
C ASN A 67 14.22 -3.98 1.01
N VAL A 68 14.54 -2.69 0.88
CA VAL A 68 14.91 -2.12 -0.41
C VAL A 68 16.17 -2.89 -0.78
N ASN A 69 16.04 -3.88 -1.66
CA ASN A 69 17.21 -4.47 -2.29
C ASN A 69 17.77 -3.40 -3.22
N THR A 70 18.60 -2.52 -2.68
CA THR A 70 19.42 -1.60 -3.46
C THR A 70 20.54 -2.40 -4.12
N ASN A 71 20.17 -3.28 -5.05
CA ASN A 71 21.04 -3.58 -6.18
C ASN A 71 21.00 -2.38 -7.14
N THR A 72 21.23 -1.17 -6.61
CA THR A 72 21.80 -0.08 -7.40
C THR A 72 23.19 -0.59 -7.72
N GLY A 73 23.37 -1.14 -8.92
CA GLY A 73 24.67 -1.55 -9.42
C GLY A 73 25.66 -0.44 -9.11
N GLN A 74 26.55 -0.71 -8.18
CA GLN A 74 27.73 0.11 -7.96
C GLN A 74 28.46 0.13 -9.30
N VAL A 75 28.31 1.21 -10.06
CA VAL A 75 29.40 1.62 -10.96
C VAL A 75 30.32 2.49 -10.11
N SER A 76 30.89 1.88 -9.07
CA SER A 76 32.16 2.33 -8.54
C SER A 76 33.21 1.47 -9.21
N SER A 77 34.07 2.14 -9.96
CA SER A 77 35.21 1.54 -10.63
C SER A 77 36.02 0.71 -9.64
N THR A 78 36.49 -0.47 -10.08
CA THR A 78 37.53 -1.36 -9.50
C THR A 78 37.08 -2.71 -8.89
N VAL A 79 37.43 -3.77 -9.65
CA VAL A 79 37.98 -5.08 -9.22
C VAL A 79 37.06 -6.19 -8.67
N GLN A 80 37.04 -7.30 -9.44
CA GLN A 80 36.92 -8.73 -9.09
C GLN A 80 36.07 -9.19 -7.89
N GLY A 81 35.09 -10.05 -8.17
CA GLY A 81 34.66 -11.09 -7.22
C GLY A 81 33.19 -11.49 -7.32
N ASN A 82 32.93 -12.55 -8.11
CA ASN A 82 31.74 -13.41 -8.16
C ASN A 82 30.65 -13.22 -7.09
N GLN A 83 29.38 -13.01 -7.51
CA GLN A 83 28.28 -13.92 -7.20
C GLN A 83 27.24 -13.89 -8.33
N THR A 84 27.15 -15.00 -9.07
CA THR A 84 26.13 -15.27 -10.07
C THR A 84 24.94 -15.92 -9.37
N GLN A 85 23.76 -15.28 -9.38
CA GLN A 85 22.50 -16.00 -9.25
C GLN A 85 21.78 -15.95 -10.60
N ASN A 86 22.02 -17.00 -11.39
CA ASN A 86 21.24 -17.31 -12.57
C ASN A 86 19.81 -17.69 -12.12
N ASN A 87 18.83 -16.87 -12.44
CA ASN A 87 17.46 -17.32 -12.64
C ASN A 87 17.07 -16.98 -14.08
N ASN A 88 17.15 -17.99 -14.94
CA ASN A 88 16.63 -17.94 -16.30
C ASN A 88 15.11 -17.82 -16.27
N THR A 89 14.61 -16.60 -16.39
CA THR A 89 13.35 -16.30 -17.07
C THR A 89 13.58 -15.03 -17.87
N LYS A 90 13.52 -15.13 -19.20
CA LYS A 90 13.40 -13.95 -20.07
C LYS A 90 12.06 -13.30 -19.77
N GLN A 91 12.02 -12.48 -18.72
CA GLN A 91 11.04 -11.41 -18.59
C GLN A 91 11.68 -10.23 -19.30
N ASP A 92 10.91 -9.52 -20.12
CA ASP A 92 11.31 -8.18 -20.54
C ASP A 92 11.47 -7.37 -19.25
N GLU A 93 12.72 -7.23 -18.81
CA GLU A 93 13.04 -6.58 -17.54
C GLU A 93 12.74 -5.10 -17.72
N TYR A 94 11.58 -4.66 -17.20
CA TYR A 94 11.22 -3.25 -17.23
C TYR A 94 12.05 -2.53 -16.19
N ILE A 95 13.09 -1.84 -16.66
CA ILE A 95 14.00 -1.07 -15.79
C ILE A 95 13.33 0.26 -15.45
N ILE A 96 13.08 0.48 -14.16
CA ILE A 96 12.70 1.80 -13.66
C ILE A 96 13.93 2.72 -13.78
N PRO A 97 13.83 3.91 -14.41
CA PRO A 97 14.95 4.84 -14.47
C PRO A 97 15.44 5.21 -13.05
N GLY A 98 16.74 5.15 -12.80
CA GLY A 98 17.32 5.39 -11.48
C GLY A 98 16.96 6.77 -10.88
N THR A 99 16.86 7.79 -11.73
CA THR A 99 16.43 9.14 -11.30
C THR A 99 15.03 9.15 -10.70
N ILE A 100 14.11 8.35 -11.23
CA ILE A 100 12.74 8.23 -10.70
C ILE A 100 12.76 7.54 -9.35
N LEU A 101 13.63 6.55 -9.16
CA LEU A 101 13.77 5.87 -7.88
C LEU A 101 14.35 6.83 -6.82
N ASP A 102 15.34 7.64 -7.19
CA ASP A 102 15.90 8.67 -6.31
C ASP A 102 14.85 9.70 -5.90
N ASP A 103 14.06 10.20 -6.85
CA ASP A 103 12.97 11.14 -6.60
C ASP A 103 11.92 10.55 -5.65
N ILE A 104 11.55 9.28 -5.84
CA ILE A 104 10.62 8.57 -4.95
C ILE A 104 11.21 8.46 -3.54
N ASN A 105 12.48 8.08 -3.41
CA ASN A 105 13.13 7.98 -2.10
C ASN A 105 13.18 9.33 -1.37
N ILE A 106 13.50 10.41 -2.08
CA ILE A 106 13.50 11.77 -1.54
C ILE A 106 12.08 12.17 -1.10
N LEU A 107 11.08 11.86 -1.92
CA LEU A 107 9.69 12.18 -1.64
C LEU A 107 9.18 11.47 -0.37
N PHE A 108 9.50 10.18 -0.19
CA PHE A 108 9.15 9.45 1.03
C PHE A 108 9.87 10.00 2.26
N LYS A 109 11.16 10.34 2.15
CA LYS A 109 11.91 10.97 3.24
C LYS A 109 11.24 12.28 3.69
N LEU A 110 10.88 13.15 2.74
CA LEU A 110 10.18 14.40 3.04
C LEU A 110 8.80 14.17 3.65
N ALA A 111 8.06 13.16 3.19
CA ALA A 111 6.75 12.84 3.76
C ALA A 111 6.86 12.40 5.23
N VAL A 112 7.85 11.56 5.56
CA VAL A 112 8.14 11.15 6.95
C VAL A 112 8.50 12.37 7.81
N GLU A 113 9.42 13.21 7.34
CA GLU A 113 9.85 14.42 8.04
C GLU A 113 8.71 15.42 8.31
N ASN A 114 7.64 15.36 7.53
CA ASN A 114 6.49 16.25 7.62
C ASN A 114 5.21 15.56 8.13
N GLU A 115 5.28 14.32 8.62
CA GLU A 115 4.12 13.53 9.07
C GLU A 115 2.99 13.39 8.01
N LYS A 116 3.37 13.26 6.73
CA LYS A 116 2.46 13.16 5.57
C LYS A 116 2.58 11.85 4.79
N GLU A 117 3.01 10.80 5.46
CA GLU A 117 3.22 9.48 4.86
C GLU A 117 1.91 8.94 4.26
N ASP A 118 0.81 9.03 5.01
CA ASP A 118 -0.52 8.58 4.56
C ASP A 118 -1.03 9.38 3.36
N ASP A 119 -0.88 10.72 3.37
CA ASP A 119 -1.26 11.58 2.25
C ASP A 119 -0.49 11.23 0.96
N LEU A 120 0.81 10.95 1.09
CA LEU A 120 1.64 10.55 -0.03
C LEU A 120 1.23 9.18 -0.59
N ILE A 121 0.97 8.21 0.30
CA ILE A 121 0.49 6.88 -0.07
C ILE A 121 -0.84 6.98 -0.82
N ASP A 122 -1.75 7.85 -0.38
CA ASP A 122 -3.04 8.10 -1.01
C ASP A 122 -2.87 8.62 -2.45
N LEU A 123 -2.00 9.61 -2.63
CA LEU A 123 -1.70 10.18 -3.95
C LEU A 123 -1.13 9.13 -4.91
N ILE A 124 -0.20 8.30 -4.43
CA ILE A 124 0.43 7.25 -5.22
C ILE A 124 -0.60 6.18 -5.60
N ASP A 125 -1.44 5.73 -4.66
CA ASP A 125 -2.50 4.76 -4.92
C ASP A 125 -3.48 5.26 -5.99
N GLU A 126 -3.89 6.54 -5.90
CA GLU A 126 -4.76 7.17 -6.88
C GLU A 126 -4.09 7.25 -8.26
N PHE A 127 -2.84 7.69 -8.33
CA PHE A 127 -2.07 7.75 -9.57
C PHE A 127 -1.94 6.37 -10.23
N ILE A 128 -1.61 5.33 -9.46
CA ILE A 128 -1.49 3.95 -9.95
C ILE A 128 -2.84 3.46 -10.46
N PHE A 129 -3.93 3.69 -9.73
CA PHE A 129 -5.27 3.27 -10.13
C PHE A 129 -5.69 3.92 -11.46
N ASN A 130 -5.54 5.24 -11.56
CA ASN A 130 -5.90 6.00 -12.75
C ASN A 130 -5.07 5.58 -13.97
N THR A 131 -3.75 5.44 -13.79
CA THR A 131 -2.84 5.00 -14.87
C THR A 131 -3.18 3.58 -15.33
N LYS A 132 -3.42 2.64 -14.42
CA LYS A 132 -3.84 1.27 -14.78
C LYS A 132 -5.17 1.26 -15.52
N LYS A 133 -6.12 2.09 -15.11
CA LYS A 133 -7.43 2.23 -15.76
C LYS A 133 -7.30 2.75 -17.18
N GLU A 134 -6.44 3.74 -17.42
CA GLU A 134 -6.16 4.29 -18.75
C GLU A 134 -5.48 3.26 -19.65
N LEU A 135 -4.44 2.55 -19.15
CA LEU A 135 -3.70 1.56 -19.93
C LEU A 135 -4.52 0.34 -20.34
N ARG A 136 -5.56 -0.03 -19.57
CA ARG A 136 -6.47 -1.14 -19.90
C ARG A 136 -7.49 -0.80 -21.00
N LYS A 137 -7.65 0.47 -21.36
CA LYS A 137 -8.61 0.92 -22.40
C LYS A 137 -8.00 0.92 -23.80
N LYS A 138 -6.69 0.72 -23.92
CA LYS A 138 -5.98 0.54 -25.19
C LYS A 138 -5.85 -0.95 -25.49
#